data_AF-A0A1G2T054-F1
#
_entry.id   AF-A0A1G2T054-F1
#
_cell.length_a   1.000
_cell.length_b   1.000
_cell.length_c   1.000
_cell.angle_alpha   90.00
_cell.angle_beta   90.00
_cell.angle_gamma   90.00
#
_symmetry.space_group_name_H-M   'P 1'
#
loop_
_entity.id
_entity.type
_entity.pdbx_description
1 polymer ?
#
loop_
_entity_poly.entity_id
_entity_poly.type
_entity_poly.pdbx_seq_one_letter_code
_entity_poly.pdbx_strand_id
1 'polypeptide(L)'
;MGIMDYENKGFVRRNIVWVIVLVAVIVFGALLFKGWDKIVNEQVDKSVTITGNFSCLPLKTGEILKDDCQLGVKSRDGLFYALDISRIQDANTDLKTDDTIAVTGFLQPIETVTSTEWSDYNVAGVIKVNTLLRTR
;
A
#
# COMPACT_ATOMS: atom_id res chain seq x y z
N MET A 1 0.04 -59.85 1.36
CA MET A 1 -0.97 -59.10 2.13
C MET A 1 -0.53 -59.10 3.60
N GLY A 2 -0.16 -57.93 4.14
CA GLY A 2 -0.22 -57.58 5.56
C GLY A 2 0.78 -58.18 6.55
N ILE A 3 2.02 -57.70 6.60
CA ILE A 3 2.91 -57.87 7.77
C ILE A 3 3.74 -56.58 8.02
N MET A 4 3.08 -55.44 8.23
CA MET A 4 3.77 -54.19 8.63
C MET A 4 3.02 -53.42 9.75
N ASP A 5 2.02 -54.04 10.41
CA ASP A 5 1.11 -53.31 11.32
C ASP A 5 1.27 -53.64 12.82
N TYR A 6 2.10 -54.61 13.21
CA TYR A 6 2.10 -55.10 14.60
C TYR A 6 3.22 -54.58 15.51
N GLU A 7 4.31 -54.04 14.96
CA GLU A 7 5.45 -53.57 15.76
C GLU A 7 5.26 -52.15 16.31
N ASN A 8 4.30 -51.39 15.78
CA ASN A 8 4.08 -49.99 16.18
C ASN A 8 3.30 -49.84 17.51
N LYS A 9 2.60 -50.89 17.99
CA LYS A 9 1.75 -50.79 19.20
C LYS A 9 2.54 -50.71 20.51
N GLY A 10 3.71 -51.35 20.59
CA GLY A 10 4.55 -51.38 21.80
C GLY A 10 5.31 -50.07 22.03
N PHE A 11 5.79 -49.44 20.95
CA PHE A 11 6.50 -48.17 20.99
C PHE A 11 5.56 -46.99 21.25
N VAL A 12 4.36 -46.99 20.62
CA VAL A 12 3.36 -45.93 20.79
C VAL A 12 2.82 -45.87 22.22
N ARG A 13 2.61 -47.01 22.91
CA ARG A 13 2.12 -46.99 24.31
C ARG A 13 3.12 -46.39 25.30
N ARG A 14 4.42 -46.65 25.13
CA ARG A 14 5.46 -46.15 26.05
C ARG A 14 5.79 -44.68 25.80
N ASN A 15 5.65 -44.25 24.55
CA ASN A 15 5.96 -42.88 24.11
C ASN A 15 4.71 -42.04 23.84
N ILE A 16 3.52 -42.48 24.29
CA ILE A 16 2.25 -41.80 23.98
C ILE A 16 2.25 -40.36 24.49
N VAL A 17 2.87 -40.13 25.65
CA VAL A 17 3.03 -38.80 26.25
C VAL A 17 3.88 -37.92 25.33
N TRP A 18 5.00 -38.45 24.82
CA TRP A 18 5.86 -37.73 23.87
C TRP A 18 5.16 -37.41 22.56
N VAL A 19 4.35 -38.33 22.05
CA VAL A 19 3.55 -38.11 20.83
C VAL A 19 2.53 -36.99 21.04
N ILE A 20 1.84 -36.98 22.18
CA ILE A 20 0.87 -35.91 22.51
C ILE A 20 1.56 -34.55 22.62
N VAL A 21 2.73 -34.49 23.27
CA VAL A 21 3.53 -33.25 23.37
C VAL A 21 3.96 -32.76 22.00
N LEU A 22 4.44 -33.65 21.13
CA LEU A 22 4.90 -33.30 19.78
C LEU A 22 3.74 -32.77 18.93
N VAL A 23 2.57 -33.40 19.00
CA VAL A 23 1.34 -32.93 18.34
C VAL A 23 0.92 -31.56 18.88
N ALA A 24 0.94 -31.36 20.19
CA ALA A 24 0.61 -30.08 20.81
C ALA A 24 1.57 -28.95 20.35
N VAL A 25 2.87 -29.23 20.26
CA VAL A 25 3.88 -28.28 19.76
C VAL A 25 3.65 -27.94 18.29
N ILE A 26 3.34 -28.93 17.45
CA ILE A 26 3.04 -28.69 16.02
C ILE A 26 1.79 -27.83 15.87
N VAL A 27 0.71 -28.15 16.60
CA VAL A 27 -0.54 -27.37 16.57
C VAL A 27 -0.30 -25.96 17.08
N PHE A 28 0.40 -25.80 18.19
CA PHE A 28 0.73 -24.49 18.75
C PHE A 28 1.60 -23.67 17.78
N GLY A 29 2.63 -24.29 17.18
CA GLY A 29 3.44 -23.69 16.13
C GLY A 29 2.58 -23.24 14.94
N ALA A 30 1.72 -24.11 14.42
CA ALA A 30 0.83 -23.79 13.30
C ALA A 30 -0.15 -22.65 13.62
N LEU A 31 -0.64 -22.56 14.87
CA LEU A 31 -1.48 -21.46 15.33
C LEU A 31 -0.70 -20.13 15.41
N LEU A 32 0.55 -20.17 15.86
CA LEU A 32 1.44 -19.00 15.86
C LEU A 32 1.76 -18.53 14.43
N PHE A 33 2.08 -19.46 13.52
CA PHE A 33 2.37 -19.14 12.11
C PHE A 33 1.15 -18.55 11.38
N LYS A 34 -0.05 -19.10 11.59
CA LYS A 34 -1.29 -18.53 11.01
C LYS A 34 -1.56 -17.09 11.42
N GLY A 35 -1.11 -16.67 12.61
CA GLY A 35 -1.24 -15.28 13.06
C GLY A 35 -0.32 -14.31 12.33
N TRP A 36 0.85 -14.77 11.87
CA TRP A 36 1.88 -13.93 11.26
C TRP A 36 1.60 -13.61 9.79
N ASP A 37 1.04 -14.55 9.01
CA ASP A 37 0.69 -14.30 7.60
C ASP A 37 -0.29 -13.15 7.41
N LYS A 38 -1.19 -12.92 8.39
CA LYS A 38 -2.17 -11.83 8.34
C LYS A 38 -1.53 -10.45 8.56
N ILE A 39 -0.41 -10.37 9.27
CA ILE A 39 0.26 -9.10 9.62
C ILE A 39 1.26 -8.70 8.52
N VAL A 40 1.92 -9.66 7.88
CA VAL A 40 2.93 -9.38 6.84
C VAL A 40 2.28 -9.15 5.46
N ASN A 41 1.02 -9.57 5.28
CA ASN A 41 0.28 -9.42 4.02
C ASN A 41 -0.69 -8.23 4.02
N GLU A 42 -0.58 -7.31 4.99
CA GLU A 42 -1.07 -5.95 4.76
C GLU A 42 -0.29 -5.46 3.55
N GLN A 43 -1.00 -5.23 2.44
CA GLN A 43 -0.41 -4.76 1.19
C GLN A 43 0.50 -3.59 1.54
N VAL A 44 1.80 -3.84 1.54
CA VAL A 44 2.79 -2.78 1.62
C VAL A 44 2.61 -2.07 0.29
N ASP A 45 1.65 -1.15 0.27
CA ASP A 45 1.40 -0.22 -0.82
C ASP A 45 2.78 0.29 -1.18
N LYS A 46 3.23 0.03 -2.40
CA LYS A 46 4.61 0.30 -2.74
C LYS A 46 4.75 1.82 -2.76
N SER A 47 5.41 2.39 -1.75
CA SER A 47 5.64 3.84 -1.73
C SER A 47 6.49 4.21 -2.93
N VAL A 48 5.97 5.09 -3.78
CA VAL A 48 6.66 5.62 -4.95
C VAL A 48 7.04 7.07 -4.70
N THR A 49 8.20 7.45 -5.21
CA THR A 49 8.63 8.84 -5.26
C THR A 49 8.48 9.34 -6.69
N ILE A 50 7.59 10.32 -6.88
CA ILE A 50 7.35 10.97 -8.16
C ILE A 50 7.93 12.38 -8.08
N THR A 51 8.77 12.72 -9.05
CA THR A 51 9.35 14.06 -9.17
C THR A 51 8.65 14.79 -10.31
N GLY A 52 8.16 15.99 -10.04
CA GLY A 52 7.43 16.77 -11.02
C GLY A 52 7.24 18.21 -10.58
N ASN A 53 6.53 18.98 -11.40
CA ASN A 53 6.20 20.36 -11.07
C ASN A 53 4.83 20.42 -10.40
N PHE A 54 4.75 21.22 -9.34
CA PHE A 54 3.49 21.51 -8.69
C PHE A 54 2.60 22.34 -9.63
N SER A 55 1.40 21.83 -9.94
CA SER A 55 0.46 22.43 -10.88
C SER A 55 -0.98 22.13 -10.47
N CYS A 56 -1.90 23.06 -10.74
CA CYS A 56 -3.34 22.78 -10.61
C CYS A 56 -3.75 21.68 -11.59
N LEU A 57 -4.70 20.85 -11.17
CA LEU A 57 -5.23 19.77 -11.98
C LEU A 57 -6.15 20.28 -13.10
N PRO A 58 -6.00 19.79 -14.35
CA PRO A 58 -6.93 20.11 -15.41
C PRO A 58 -8.25 19.35 -15.24
N LEU A 59 -9.39 20.04 -15.36
CA LEU A 59 -10.70 19.38 -15.44
C LEU A 59 -10.86 18.67 -16.80
N LYS A 60 -11.63 17.58 -16.83
CA LYS A 60 -11.99 16.87 -18.08
C LYS A 60 -12.70 17.77 -19.07
N THR A 61 -13.45 18.75 -18.57
CA THR A 61 -14.21 19.74 -19.35
C THR A 61 -13.32 20.82 -19.97
N GLY A 62 -12.04 20.90 -19.61
CA GLY A 62 -11.09 21.89 -20.14
C GLY A 62 -11.20 23.30 -19.52
N GLU A 63 -12.16 23.53 -18.64
CA GLU A 63 -12.25 24.75 -17.85
C GLU A 63 -11.32 24.65 -16.63
N ILE A 64 -10.58 25.72 -16.34
CA ILE A 64 -9.81 25.81 -15.10
C ILE A 64 -10.67 26.65 -14.17
N LEU A 65 -11.36 26.02 -13.21
CA LEU A 65 -12.07 26.76 -12.17
C LEU A 65 -11.02 27.49 -11.33
N LYS A 66 -10.97 28.81 -11.51
CA LYS A 66 -9.95 29.70 -10.92
C LYS A 66 -10.03 29.80 -9.39
N ASP A 67 -11.17 29.42 -8.83
CA ASP A 67 -11.48 29.53 -7.40
C ASP A 67 -11.21 28.23 -6.60
N ASP A 68 -11.00 27.09 -7.27
CA ASP A 68 -10.69 25.81 -6.60
C ASP A 68 -9.51 25.11 -7.31
N CYS A 69 -8.29 25.58 -7.02
CA CYS A 69 -7.08 24.92 -7.51
C CYS A 69 -6.86 23.63 -6.71
N GLN A 70 -7.37 22.52 -7.24
CA GLN A 70 -7.07 21.20 -6.69
C GLN A 70 -5.60 20.86 -6.93
N LEU A 71 -4.93 20.47 -5.86
CA LEU A 71 -3.49 20.22 -5.81
C LEU A 71 -3.10 19.00 -6.67
N GLY A 72 -2.12 19.21 -7.55
CA GLY A 72 -1.61 18.16 -8.44
C GLY A 72 -0.11 18.28 -8.68
N VAL A 73 0.46 17.21 -9.24
CA VAL A 73 1.82 17.18 -9.75
C VAL A 73 1.82 16.78 -11.22
N LYS A 74 2.52 17.56 -12.03
CA LYS A 74 2.83 17.23 -13.42
C LYS A 74 4.16 16.51 -13.46
N SER A 75 4.15 15.22 -13.77
CA SER A 75 5.38 14.44 -13.98
C SER A 75 6.13 14.95 -15.21
N ARG A 76 7.42 14.62 -15.30
CA ARG A 76 8.26 14.91 -16.48
C ARG A 76 7.70 14.29 -17.77
N ASP A 77 6.95 13.20 -17.64
CA ASP A 77 6.30 12.50 -18.75
C ASP A 77 5.05 13.24 -19.28
N GLY A 78 4.70 14.39 -18.69
CA GLY A 78 3.53 15.19 -19.07
C GLY A 78 2.21 14.69 -18.47
N LEU A 79 2.24 13.59 -17.71
CA LEU A 79 1.09 13.06 -16.99
C LEU A 79 0.80 13.88 -15.73
N PHE A 80 -0.49 14.09 -15.45
CA PHE A 80 -0.97 14.75 -14.24
C PHE A 80 -1.40 13.72 -13.20
N TYR A 81 -0.94 13.89 -11.97
CA TYR A 81 -1.33 13.09 -10.83
C TYR A 81 -1.97 13.99 -9.78
N ALA A 82 -3.09 13.52 -9.23
CA ALA A 82 -3.74 14.16 -8.11
C ALA A 82 -2.96 13.91 -6.83
N LEU A 83 -2.86 14.91 -5.96
CA LEU A 83 -2.22 14.79 -4.67
C LEU A 83 -3.27 14.79 -3.57
N ASP A 84 -3.46 13.65 -2.92
CA ASP A 84 -4.26 13.58 -1.69
C ASP A 84 -3.33 13.90 -0.50
N ILE A 85 -3.41 15.17 -0.06
CA ILE A 85 -2.63 15.70 1.06
C ILE A 85 -3.35 15.55 2.40
N SER A 86 -4.54 14.94 2.43
CA SER A 86 -5.38 14.83 3.64
C SER A 86 -4.71 14.05 4.78
N ARG A 87 -3.61 13.34 4.49
CA ARG A 87 -2.85 12.51 5.42
C ARG A 87 -1.43 12.99 5.71
N ILE A 88 -1.01 14.13 5.16
CA ILE A 88 0.36 14.60 5.35
C ILE A 88 0.55 15.08 6.80
N GLN A 89 1.61 14.57 7.44
CA GLN A 89 2.08 15.05 8.75
C GLN A 89 3.15 16.16 8.62
N ASP A 90 3.95 16.13 7.56
CA ASP A 90 5.02 17.10 7.28
C ASP A 90 4.87 17.70 5.88
N ALA A 91 3.97 18.67 5.74
CA ALA A 91 3.88 19.50 4.54
C ALA A 91 4.71 20.76 4.79
N ASN A 92 5.81 20.93 4.06
CA ASN A 92 6.43 22.24 3.94
C ASN A 92 5.51 23.07 3.02
N THR A 93 4.48 23.70 3.60
CA THR A 93 3.29 24.26 2.94
C THR A 93 3.55 25.46 2.01
N ASP A 94 4.80 25.88 1.87
CA ASP A 94 5.23 27.03 1.06
C ASP A 94 5.58 26.62 -0.39
N LEU A 95 4.68 25.86 -1.03
CA LEU A 95 4.81 25.40 -2.41
C LEU A 95 4.22 26.44 -3.36
N LYS A 96 5.04 26.94 -4.28
CA LYS A 96 4.60 27.83 -5.36
C LYS A 96 4.33 27.00 -6.61
N THR A 97 3.37 27.45 -7.42
CA THR A 97 3.16 26.94 -8.77
C THR A 97 4.50 27.00 -9.54
N ASP A 98 4.80 25.92 -10.27
CA ASP A 98 6.06 25.69 -11.01
C ASP A 98 7.28 25.26 -10.18
N ASP A 99 7.17 25.14 -8.86
CA ASP A 99 8.25 24.52 -8.08
C ASP A 99 8.40 23.04 -8.43
N THR A 100 9.64 22.61 -8.63
CA THR A 100 9.96 21.19 -8.74
C THR A 100 9.90 20.55 -7.35
N ILE A 101 9.02 19.57 -7.22
CA ILE A 101 8.76 18.84 -5.98
C ILE A 101 9.01 17.35 -6.19
N ALA A 102 9.49 16.70 -5.14
CA ALA A 102 9.55 15.26 -5.02
C ALA A 102 8.49 14.83 -3.99
N VAL A 103 7.46 14.14 -4.48
CA VAL A 103 6.36 13.62 -3.68
C VAL A 103 6.59 12.15 -3.45
N THR A 104 6.64 11.72 -2.19
CA THR A 104 6.71 10.31 -1.83
C THR A 104 5.40 9.89 -1.21
N GLY A 105 4.80 8.84 -1.76
CA GLY A 105 3.47 8.41 -1.37
C GLY A 105 3.03 7.13 -2.07
N PHE A 106 1.77 6.76 -1.90
CA PHE A 106 1.20 5.59 -2.55
C PHE A 106 0.44 6.02 -3.81
N LEU A 107 0.88 5.53 -4.96
CA LEU A 107 0.21 5.79 -6.23
C LEU A 107 -0.95 4.81 -6.41
N GLN A 108 -2.15 5.35 -6.49
CA GLN A 108 -3.36 4.63 -6.83
C GLN A 108 -3.77 5.01 -8.26
N PRO A 109 -3.70 4.08 -9.24
CA PRO A 109 -4.17 4.34 -10.60
C PRO A 109 -5.63 4.78 -10.59
N ILE A 110 -6.00 5.73 -11.45
CA ILE A 110 -7.36 6.30 -11.46
C ILE A 110 -8.45 5.23 -11.65
N GLU A 111 -8.15 4.15 -12.37
CA GLU A 111 -9.03 2.97 -12.57
C GLU A 111 -9.42 2.27 -11.26
N THR A 112 -8.57 2.40 -10.24
CA THR A 112 -8.75 1.78 -8.92
C THR A 112 -9.24 2.77 -7.87
N VAL A 113 -9.34 4.06 -8.20
CA VAL A 113 -9.81 5.11 -7.30
C VAL A 113 -11.33 5.13 -7.34
N THR A 114 -11.96 4.81 -6.21
CA THR A 114 -13.43 4.88 -6.04
C THR A 114 -13.93 6.24 -5.57
N SER A 115 -13.03 7.18 -5.23
CA SER A 115 -13.44 8.53 -4.81
C SER A 115 -13.97 9.31 -6.01
N THR A 116 -15.19 9.84 -5.88
CA THR A 116 -15.83 10.71 -6.87
C THR A 116 -15.13 12.05 -7.01
N GLU A 117 -14.34 12.47 -6.03
CA GLU A 117 -13.66 13.78 -5.99
C GLU A 117 -12.65 13.96 -7.12
N TRP A 118 -12.07 12.86 -7.61
CA TRP A 118 -11.04 12.89 -8.66
C TRP A 118 -11.59 12.53 -10.05
N SER A 119 -12.86 12.15 -10.13
CA SER A 119 -13.52 11.73 -11.37
C SER A 119 -13.67 12.86 -12.39
N ASP A 120 -13.73 14.11 -11.94
CA ASP A 120 -13.93 15.28 -12.79
C ASP A 120 -12.61 15.81 -13.37
N TYR A 121 -11.48 15.33 -12.88
CA TYR A 121 -10.15 15.75 -13.31
C TYR A 121 -9.52 14.78 -14.31
N ASN A 122 -8.69 15.32 -15.21
CA ASN A 122 -7.91 14.52 -16.15
C ASN A 122 -6.57 14.14 -15.51
N VAL A 123 -6.60 13.10 -14.67
CA VAL A 123 -5.43 12.57 -13.94
C VAL A 123 -5.18 11.11 -14.28
N ALA A 124 -3.91 10.72 -14.31
CA ALA A 124 -3.50 9.32 -14.48
C ALA A 124 -3.69 8.51 -13.19
N GLY A 125 -3.67 9.17 -12.04
CA GLY A 125 -3.87 8.53 -10.74
C GLY A 125 -3.81 9.51 -9.59
N VAL A 126 -4.12 9.01 -8.40
CA VAL A 126 -4.09 9.76 -7.14
C VAL A 126 -2.91 9.25 -6.32
N ILE A 127 -2.06 10.16 -5.89
CA ILE A 127 -0.94 9.88 -5.01
C ILE A 127 -1.39 10.27 -3.60
N LYS A 128 -1.49 9.29 -2.70
CA LYS A 128 -1.65 9.53 -1.28
C LYS A 128 -0.30 9.92 -0.71
N VAL A 129 -0.15 11.19 -0.38
CA VAL A 129 1.15 11.75 -0.04
C VAL A 129 1.51 11.43 1.40
N ASN A 130 2.69 10.86 1.61
CA ASN A 130 3.27 10.67 2.94
C ASN A 130 4.25 11.79 3.25
N THR A 131 5.12 12.14 2.29
CA THR A 131 6.16 13.14 2.45
C THR A 131 6.28 13.97 1.18
N LEU A 132 6.39 15.28 1.34
CA LEU A 132 6.57 16.22 0.24
C LEU A 132 7.85 17.02 0.47
N LEU A 133 8.79 16.92 -0.49
CA LEU A 133 10.06 17.63 -0.46
C LEU A 133 10.15 18.58 -1.63
N ARG A 134 10.51 19.84 -1.37
CA ARG A 134 10.87 20.81 -2.40
C ARG A 134 12.31 20.60 -2.82
N THR A 135 12.54 20.31 -4.10
CA THR A 135 13.89 20.26 -4.66
C THR A 135 14.17 21.64 -5.27
N ARG A 136 14.87 22.48 -4.50
CA ARG A 136 15.23 23.86 -4.88
C ARG A 136 16.26 23.88 -6.01
#